data_AF-G5AG60-F1
#
_entry.id   AF-G5AG60-F1
#
_cell.length_a   1.000
_cell.length_b   1.000
_cell.length_c   1.000
_cell.angle_alpha   90.00
_cell.angle_beta   90.00
_cell.angle_gamma   90.00
#
_symmetry.space_group_name_H-M   'P 1'
#
loop_
_entity.id
_entity.type
_entity.pdbx_description
1 polymer ?
#
loop_
_entity_poly.entity_id
_entity_poly.type
_entity_poly.pdbx_seq_one_letter_code
_entity_poly.pdbx_strand_id
1 'polypeptide(L)'
;LSFTQTFGLLGLPLVRMISVSVAWTAWLVILTVAPNQTANFLMGTTELDDGNFWLIIDPEPIFMVVSTLCLGVLLVSYANVLLKMTVQRNA
;
A
#
# COMPACT_ATOMS: atom_id res chain seq x y z
N LEU A 1 7.27 18.24 -22.48
CA LEU A 1 8.41 17.28 -22.38
C LEU A 1 7.85 15.95 -21.94
N SER A 2 8.01 14.90 -22.75
CA SER A 2 7.56 13.55 -22.41
C SER A 2 8.27 13.04 -21.14
N PHE A 3 7.66 12.10 -20.41
CA PHE A 3 8.23 11.49 -19.20
C PHE A 3 9.69 11.04 -19.37
N THR A 4 10.00 10.33 -20.47
CA THR A 4 11.36 9.86 -20.78
C THR A 4 12.33 11.00 -21.07
N GLN A 5 11.85 12.14 -21.59
CA GLN A 5 12.69 13.30 -21.85
C GLN A 5 13.04 14.08 -20.58
N THR A 6 12.18 14.07 -19.55
CA THR A 6 12.48 14.77 -18.29
C THR A 6 13.23 13.91 -17.29
N PHE A 7 12.84 12.64 -17.15
CA PHE A 7 13.43 11.76 -16.14
C PHE A 7 14.51 10.84 -16.69
N GLY A 8 14.63 10.72 -18.02
CA GLY A 8 15.66 9.90 -18.65
C GLY A 8 15.67 8.47 -18.11
N LEU A 9 16.87 7.96 -17.84
CA LEU A 9 17.10 6.64 -17.25
C LEU A 9 16.52 6.51 -15.83
N LEU A 10 16.40 7.60 -15.07
CA LEU A 10 15.90 7.60 -13.69
C LEU A 10 14.37 7.47 -13.62
N GLY A 11 13.66 7.66 -14.73
CA GLY A 11 12.20 7.54 -14.77
C GLY A 11 11.71 6.13 -14.43
N LEU A 12 12.38 5.10 -14.96
CA LEU A 12 12.02 3.70 -14.71
C LEU A 12 12.13 3.29 -13.23
N PRO A 13 13.26 3.52 -12.53
CA PRO A 13 13.34 3.21 -11.10
C PRO A 13 12.38 4.06 -10.27
N LEU A 14 12.12 5.32 -10.61
CA LEU A 14 11.14 6.16 -9.93
C LEU A 14 9.72 5.58 -10.00
N VAL A 15 9.27 5.20 -11.20
CA VAL A 15 7.95 4.57 -11.39
C VAL A 15 7.87 3.28 -10.60
N ARG A 16 8.89 2.43 -10.69
CA ARG A 16 8.93 1.17 -9.94
C ARG A 16 8.83 1.39 -8.43
N MET A 17 9.61 2.33 -7.89
CA MET A 17 9.60 2.65 -6.46
C MET A 17 8.22 3.13 -6.01
N ILE A 18 7.61 4.06 -6.75
CA ILE A 18 6.28 4.58 -6.41
C ILE A 18 5.22 3.48 -6.51
N SER A 19 5.27 2.62 -7.54
CA SER A 19 4.35 1.48 -7.67
C SER A 19 4.49 0.49 -6.51
N VAL A 20 5.70 0.19 -6.06
CA VAL A 20 5.94 -0.65 -4.89
C VAL A 20 5.40 0.03 -3.63
N SER A 21 5.61 1.35 -3.46
CA SER A 21 5.05 2.10 -2.33
C SER A 21 3.52 2.07 -2.32
N VAL A 22 2.87 2.20 -3.47
CA VAL A 22 1.40 2.09 -3.61
C VAL A 22 0.93 0.69 -3.19
N ALA A 23 1.51 -0.35 -3.77
CA ALA A 23 1.14 -1.73 -3.47
C ALA A 23 1.35 -2.06 -1.98
N TRP A 24 2.49 -1.64 -1.42
CA TRP A 24 2.80 -1.85 -0.01
C TRP A 24 1.88 -1.07 0.92
N THR A 25 1.58 0.20 0.62
CA THR A 25 0.67 1.00 1.45
C THR A 25 -0.75 0.43 1.44
N ALA A 26 -1.21 -0.07 0.28
CA ALA A 26 -2.49 -0.79 0.20
C ALA A 26 -2.48 -2.04 1.11
N TRP A 27 -1.37 -2.77 1.14
CA TRP A 27 -1.22 -3.91 2.03
C TRP A 27 -1.23 -3.53 3.51
N LEU A 28 -0.60 -2.42 3.88
CA LEU A 28 -0.64 -1.89 5.24
C LEU A 28 -2.05 -1.47 5.68
N VAL A 29 -2.87 -0.94 4.76
CA VAL A 29 -4.28 -0.66 5.04
C VAL A 29 -5.02 -1.94 5.38
N ILE A 30 -4.87 -2.99 4.57
CA ILE A 30 -5.54 -4.28 4.80
C ILE A 30 -5.07 -4.90 6.13
N LEU A 31 -3.76 -4.88 6.39
CA LEU A 31 -3.17 -5.31 7.67
C LEU A 31 -3.72 -4.55 8.88
N THR A 32 -3.99 -3.25 8.73
CA THR A 32 -4.54 -2.42 9.81
C THR A 32 -5.99 -2.80 10.14
N VAL A 33 -6.77 -3.16 9.13
CA VAL A 33 -8.19 -3.50 9.28
C VAL A 33 -8.39 -4.94 9.75
N ALA A 34 -7.58 -5.88 9.26
CA ALA A 34 -7.73 -7.31 9.54
C ALA A 34 -6.36 -7.98 9.75
N PRO A 35 -5.67 -7.71 10.88
CA PRO A 35 -4.28 -8.11 11.07
C PRO A 35 -4.10 -9.63 11.05
N ASN A 36 -4.89 -10.39 11.82
CA ASN A 36 -4.79 -11.85 11.85
C ASN A 36 -5.07 -12.49 10.49
N GLN A 37 -6.17 -12.09 9.84
CA GLN A 37 -6.54 -12.63 8.52
C GLN A 37 -5.45 -12.35 7.47
N THR A 38 -4.88 -11.15 7.50
CA THR A 38 -3.86 -10.76 6.54
C THR A 38 -2.52 -11.45 6.81
N ALA A 39 -2.11 -11.58 8.07
CA ALA A 39 -0.93 -12.34 8.47
C ALA A 39 -1.06 -13.81 8.09
N ASN A 40 -2.23 -14.41 8.33
CA ASN A 40 -2.54 -15.78 7.94
C ASN A 40 -2.43 -16.00 6.43
N PHE A 41 -3.03 -15.10 5.64
CA PHE A 41 -2.99 -15.18 4.18
C PHE A 41 -1.54 -15.06 3.67
N LEU A 42 -0.76 -14.11 4.18
CA LEU A 42 0.61 -13.90 3.75
C LEU A 42 1.55 -15.05 4.12
N MET A 43 1.34 -15.64 5.30
CA MET A 43 2.23 -16.65 5.86
C MET A 43 1.74 -18.08 5.57
N GLY A 44 0.60 -18.24 4.89
CA GLY A 44 0.00 -19.54 4.62
C GLY A 44 -0.43 -20.28 5.89
N THR A 45 -0.87 -19.56 6.91
CA THR A 45 -1.22 -20.09 8.24
C THR A 45 -2.72 -20.05 8.54
N THR A 46 -3.57 -19.84 7.53
CA THR A 46 -5.04 -19.73 7.66
C THR A 46 -5.70 -20.94 8.31
N GLU A 47 -5.19 -22.15 8.07
CA GLU A 47 -5.76 -23.39 8.62
C GLU A 47 -5.27 -23.68 10.05
N LEU A 48 -4.35 -22.89 10.58
CA LEU A 48 -3.81 -23.07 11.92
C LEU A 48 -4.68 -22.32 12.94
N ASP A 49 -5.03 -23.02 14.02
CA ASP A 49 -5.74 -22.48 15.19
C ASP A 49 -7.04 -21.74 14.82
N ASP A 50 -7.83 -22.32 13.90
CA ASP A 50 -9.06 -21.73 13.36
C ASP A 50 -8.90 -20.29 12.83
N GLY A 51 -7.71 -19.97 12.30
CA GLY A 51 -7.37 -18.63 11.81
C GLY A 51 -6.96 -17.64 12.89
N ASN A 52 -6.71 -18.10 14.12
CA ASN A 52 -6.25 -17.27 15.24
C ASN A 52 -4.77 -17.49 15.59
N PHE A 53 -4.02 -18.20 14.75
CA PHE A 53 -2.62 -18.58 14.98
C PHE A 53 -1.72 -17.46 15.52
N TRP A 54 -1.86 -16.24 15.00
CA TRP A 54 -1.01 -15.11 15.39
C TRP A 54 -1.47 -14.40 16.67
N LEU A 55 -2.71 -14.63 17.12
CA LEU A 55 -3.32 -14.00 18.29
C LEU A 55 -3.08 -12.47 18.35
N ILE A 56 -3.05 -11.81 17.19
CA ILE A 56 -2.84 -10.35 17.13
C ILE A 56 -4.06 -9.69 17.76
N ILE A 57 -3.81 -8.90 18.79
CA ILE A 57 -4.85 -8.15 19.49
C ILE A 57 -5.41 -7.11 18.52
N ASP A 58 -6.73 -7.10 18.35
CA ASP A 58 -7.38 -6.11 17.52
C ASP A 58 -7.12 -4.70 18.07
N PRO A 59 -6.73 -3.75 17.20
CA PRO A 59 -6.52 -2.39 17.64
C PRO A 59 -7.82 -1.76 18.11
N GLU A 60 -7.71 -0.94 19.15
CA GLU A 60 -8.77 -0.03 19.60
C GLU A 60 -9.38 0.72 18.38
N PRO A 61 -10.72 0.78 18.24
CA PRO A 61 -11.38 1.24 17.00
C PRO A 61 -10.92 2.63 16.53
N ILE A 62 -10.63 3.53 17.48
CA ILE A 62 -10.15 4.88 17.18
C ILE A 62 -8.79 4.83 16.46
N PHE A 63 -7.85 4.01 16.94
CA PHE A 63 -6.54 3.89 16.32
C PHE A 63 -6.62 3.19 14.96
N MET A 64 -7.49 2.19 14.81
CA MET A 64 -7.74 1.54 13.52
C MET A 64 -8.23 2.56 12.48
N VAL A 65 -9.23 3.37 12.83
CA VAL A 65 -9.80 4.40 11.94
C VAL A 65 -8.78 5.47 11.59
N VAL A 66 -8.07 6.02 12.58
CA VAL A 66 -7.06 7.06 12.34
C VAL A 66 -5.94 6.54 11.45
N SER A 67 -5.38 5.36 11.74
CA SER A 67 -4.32 4.74 10.94
C SER A 67 -4.80 4.46 9.51
N THR A 68 -6.01 3.93 9.35
CA THR A 68 -6.60 3.64 8.03
C THR A 68 -6.79 4.90 7.20
N LEU A 69 -7.29 5.99 7.82
CA LEU A 69 -7.45 7.28 7.15
C LEU A 69 -6.10 7.87 6.74
N CYS A 70 -5.11 7.87 7.64
CA CYS A 70 -3.76 8.35 7.34
C CYS A 70 -3.11 7.56 6.20
N LEU A 71 -3.17 6.22 6.24
CA LEU A 71 -2.65 5.37 5.18
C LEU A 71 -3.42 5.56 3.86
N GLY A 72 -4.74 5.76 3.92
CA GLY A 72 -5.57 6.06 2.75
C GLY A 72 -5.16 7.37 2.07
N VAL A 73 -4.91 8.43 2.83
CA VAL A 73 -4.41 9.71 2.31
C VAL A 73 -3.05 9.52 1.63
N LEU A 74 -2.14 8.75 2.23
CA LEU A 74 -0.83 8.44 1.63
C LEU A 74 -0.98 7.64 0.34
N LEU A 75 -1.85 6.64 0.31
CA LEU A 75 -2.11 5.82 -0.87
C LEU A 75 -2.63 6.67 -2.04
N VAL A 76 -3.62 7.52 -1.79
CA VAL A 76 -4.15 8.46 -2.80
C VAL A 76 -3.07 9.42 -3.27
N SER A 77 -2.22 9.91 -2.36
CA SER A 77 -1.12 10.82 -2.70
C SER A 77 -0.10 10.15 -3.63
N TYR A 78 0.33 8.93 -3.32
CA TYR A 78 1.27 8.19 -4.18
C TYR A 78 0.66 7.85 -5.54
N ALA A 79 -0.60 7.42 -5.58
CA ALA A 79 -1.31 7.17 -6.83
C ALA A 79 -1.42 8.44 -7.69
N ASN A 80 -1.74 9.58 -7.08
CA ASN A 80 -1.81 10.86 -7.77
C ASN A 80 -0.45 11.28 -8.34
N VAL A 81 0.63 11.13 -7.57
CA VAL A 81 2.00 11.39 -8.07
C VAL A 81 2.34 10.49 -9.25
N LEU A 82 2.02 9.20 -9.18
CA LEU A 82 2.26 8.25 -10.26
C LEU A 82 1.50 8.62 -11.53
N LEU A 83 0.21 8.93 -11.41
CA LEU A 83 -0.64 9.38 -12.51
C LEU A 83 -0.15 10.68 -13.13
N LYS A 84 0.22 11.66 -12.30
CA LYS A 84 0.74 12.94 -12.76
C LYS A 84 2.07 12.80 -13.49
N MET A 85 2.93 11.89 -13.02
CA MET A 85 4.21 11.61 -13.67
C MET A 85 4.05 10.90 -15.01
N THR A 86 3.12 9.94 -15.12
CA THR A 86 3.00 9.06 -16.30
C THR A 86 1.99 9.55 -17.33
N VAL A 87 0.75 9.79 -16.93
CA VAL A 87 -0.38 10.05 -17.83
C VAL A 87 -0.53 11.55 -18.08
N GLN A 88 -0.64 12.35 -17.02
CA GLN A 88 -0.91 13.80 -17.17
C GLN A 88 0.27 14.58 -17.75
N ARG A 89 1.47 13.99 -17.78
CA ARG A 89 2.66 14.56 -18.39
C ARG A 89 2.91 14.13 -19.83
N ASN A 90 2.29 13.02 -20.26
CA ASN A 90 2.36 12.53 -21.64
C ASN A 90 1.17 12.98 -22.49
N ALA A 91 0.08 13.46 -21.86
CA ALA A 91 -0.98 14.25 -22.50
C ALA A 91 -0.52 15.71 -22.71
#